data_AF-A0A976M8K4-F1
#
_entry.id   AF-A0A976M8K4-F1
#
_cell.length_a   1.000
_cell.length_b   1.000
_cell.length_c   1.000
_cell.angle_alpha   90.00
_cell.angle_beta   90.00
_cell.angle_gamma   90.00
#
_symmetry.space_group_name_H-M   'P 1'
#
loop_
_entity.id
_entity.type
_entity.pdbx_description
1 polymer ?
#
loop_
_entity_poly.entity_id
_entity_poly.type
_entity_poly.pdbx_seq_one_letter_code
_entity_poly.pdbx_strand_id
1 'polypeptide(L)'
;MNKKRLRIIDQERNLIKSWESCKCVYDFGFPLEYKVYEKELEPLECSLLKSFSILEVENNERFKRLEKFAKLCNSGSTCCSIEETVENQFHREILIFTPNEPCLDGSTSPKDLSKSKGVDIKTKIMLSRGLLDKILDRKKRVVFPANSFSSQLQKDVLALSFLQTMEKIGSCMRIPMVIPYNRVLDMVYLYQLDVIQDETMWSPYVESEFMRTLFSHGFITIAIKAKLMGVEKVILLPKMHDLRCCMKPQDIIVTKKVKRISRKLKITINTCFHEVIKGIFDIHGEDWMYPEMQLEFMKMHYLNGMYKANGPNGKIAHSHKRSSDLNNKKLQTDKGSNGTCETDRQCGRENDETLQKNQKTVVSVEVWHENKLVAGEIGFVNGSMYTSISGFHKMNNSGNFQLVSLAAILYFNGFKLWDLGMEIPYKIDMGAKTVPRREFIKQLNELKNTNVKFEIPEKYSENSNGEELISDFLKAVGGNKVGPSLPNKPFD
;
A
#
# COMPACT_ATOMS: atom_id res chain seq x y z
N MET A 1 8.48 -8.32 20.41
CA MET A 1 7.48 -7.85 19.43
C MET A 1 8.02 -7.84 17.98
N ASN A 2 9.17 -7.22 17.70
CA ASN A 2 9.73 -7.09 16.34
C ASN A 2 10.08 -8.38 15.61
N LYS A 3 10.75 -9.33 16.28
CA LYS A 3 11.08 -10.64 15.68
C LYS A 3 9.82 -11.39 15.20
N LYS A 4 8.68 -11.20 15.87
CA LYS A 4 7.39 -11.79 15.47
C LYS A 4 6.88 -11.17 14.17
N ARG A 5 6.91 -9.84 14.02
CA ARG A 5 6.45 -9.16 12.80
C ARG A 5 7.38 -9.42 11.60
N LEU A 6 8.69 -9.44 11.79
CA LEU A 6 9.62 -9.84 10.72
C LEU A 6 9.36 -11.27 10.24
N ARG A 7 9.11 -12.21 11.16
CA ARG A 7 8.69 -13.58 10.80
C ARG A 7 7.40 -13.58 9.99
N ILE A 8 6.41 -12.74 10.34
CA ILE A 8 5.17 -12.60 9.55
C ILE A 8 5.48 -12.09 8.14
N ILE A 9 6.37 -11.10 7.99
CA ILE A 9 6.80 -10.60 6.67
C ILE A 9 7.50 -11.69 5.85
N ASP A 10 8.38 -12.48 6.47
CA ASP A 10 9.06 -13.57 5.78
C ASP A 10 8.09 -14.70 5.39
N GLN A 11 7.13 -15.02 6.26
CA GLN A 11 6.03 -15.94 5.96
C GLN A 11 5.21 -15.44 4.76
N GLU A 12 4.80 -14.18 4.77
CA GLU A 12 4.07 -13.55 3.66
C GLU A 12 4.86 -13.61 2.36
N ARG A 13 6.18 -13.32 2.40
CA ARG A 13 7.07 -13.41 1.25
C ARG A 13 7.07 -14.83 0.66
N ASN A 14 7.16 -15.85 1.52
CA ASN A 14 7.16 -17.24 1.10
C ASN A 14 5.80 -17.65 0.50
N LEU A 15 4.70 -17.24 1.13
CA LEU A 15 3.35 -17.49 0.61
C LEU A 15 3.13 -16.87 -0.77
N ILE A 16 3.60 -15.63 -0.99
CA ILE A 16 3.53 -14.98 -2.31
C ILE A 16 4.32 -15.79 -3.35
N LYS A 17 5.53 -16.25 -3.03
CA LYS A 17 6.34 -17.07 -3.94
C LYS A 17 5.68 -18.40 -4.26
N SER A 18 5.18 -19.11 -3.25
CA SER A 18 4.45 -20.37 -3.44
C SER A 18 3.21 -20.16 -4.31
N TRP A 19 2.42 -19.12 -4.04
CA TRP A 19 1.23 -18.79 -4.83
C TRP A 19 1.54 -18.51 -6.31
N GLU A 20 2.60 -17.75 -6.58
CA GLU A 20 3.03 -17.48 -7.96
C GLU A 20 3.52 -18.75 -8.67
N SER A 21 4.09 -19.71 -7.94
CA SER A 21 4.49 -20.99 -8.52
C SER A 21 3.29 -21.84 -8.97
N CYS A 22 2.17 -21.78 -8.24
CA CYS A 22 0.93 -22.47 -8.63
C CYS A 22 0.39 -21.97 -9.97
N LYS A 23 0.55 -20.67 -10.30
CA LYS A 23 0.14 -20.11 -11.61
C LYS A 23 0.91 -20.71 -12.78
N CYS A 24 2.16 -21.12 -12.56
CA CYS A 24 3.01 -21.71 -13.59
C CYS A 24 2.71 -23.20 -13.84
N VAL A 25 2.07 -23.87 -12.87
CA VAL A 25 1.77 -25.30 -12.89
C VAL A 25 0.25 -25.49 -12.98
N TYR A 26 -0.39 -24.84 -13.96
CA TYR A 26 -1.85 -24.87 -14.17
C TYR A 26 -2.33 -26.22 -14.75
N ASP A 27 -1.83 -27.33 -14.22
CA ASP A 27 -2.24 -28.68 -14.60
C ASP A 27 -2.53 -29.50 -13.34
N PHE A 28 -3.50 -29.03 -12.55
CA PHE A 28 -4.02 -29.81 -11.44
C PHE A 28 -4.98 -30.87 -11.99
N GLY A 29 -4.42 -31.92 -12.60
CA GLY A 29 -5.17 -33.08 -13.09
C GLY A 29 -5.83 -33.95 -12.00
N PHE A 30 -5.81 -33.50 -10.74
CA PHE A 30 -6.38 -34.19 -9.59
C PHE A 30 -7.56 -33.42 -9.00
N PRO A 31 -8.66 -34.10 -8.63
CA PRO A 31 -9.81 -33.46 -8.01
C PRO A 31 -9.44 -32.87 -6.63
N LEU A 32 -9.97 -31.69 -6.31
CA LEU A 32 -9.83 -31.10 -4.98
C LEU A 32 -10.53 -31.97 -3.94
N GLU A 33 -9.80 -32.51 -2.97
CA GLU A 33 -10.39 -33.26 -1.86
C GLU A 33 -11.06 -32.30 -0.88
N TYR A 34 -12.31 -32.60 -0.52
CA TYR A 34 -13.07 -31.83 0.46
C TYR A 34 -14.01 -32.72 1.27
N LYS A 35 -14.38 -32.24 2.46
CA LYS A 35 -15.43 -32.83 3.30
C LYS A 35 -16.66 -31.94 3.29
N VAL A 36 -17.82 -32.54 3.09
CA VAL A 36 -19.12 -31.84 3.03
C VAL A 36 -19.72 -31.76 4.42
N TYR A 37 -20.33 -30.64 4.75
CA TYR A 37 -21.10 -30.44 5.98
C TYR A 37 -22.21 -29.41 5.76
N GLU A 38 -23.22 -29.40 6.63
CA GLU A 38 -24.30 -28.41 6.61
C GLU A 38 -24.05 -27.33 7.65
N LYS A 39 -24.30 -26.06 7.30
CA LYS A 39 -24.20 -24.94 8.23
C LYS A 39 -25.04 -23.77 7.77
N GLU A 40 -25.86 -23.23 8.67
CA GLU A 40 -26.53 -21.94 8.44
C GLU A 40 -25.54 -20.79 8.64
N LEU A 41 -25.45 -19.91 7.65
CA LEU A 41 -24.57 -18.75 7.63
C LEU A 41 -25.43 -17.50 7.43
N GLU A 42 -25.11 -16.42 8.13
CA GLU A 42 -25.77 -15.14 7.89
C GLU A 42 -25.53 -14.68 6.44
N PRO A 43 -26.54 -14.11 5.76
CA PRO A 43 -26.39 -13.59 4.41
C PRO A 43 -25.29 -12.54 4.30
N LEU A 44 -24.49 -12.62 3.24
CA LEU A 44 -23.46 -11.64 2.93
C LEU A 44 -24.05 -10.51 2.08
N GLU A 45 -24.36 -9.37 2.71
CA GLU A 45 -25.06 -8.25 2.09
C GLU A 45 -24.11 -7.18 1.54
N CYS A 46 -23.84 -7.21 0.22
CA CYS A 46 -22.98 -6.22 -0.43
C CYS A 46 -23.59 -4.81 -0.48
N SER A 47 -24.92 -4.71 -0.35
CA SER A 47 -25.67 -3.44 -0.30
C SER A 47 -25.21 -2.53 0.84
N LEU A 48 -24.72 -3.10 1.95
CA LEU A 48 -24.20 -2.35 3.10
C LEU A 48 -23.09 -1.35 2.70
N LEU A 49 -22.23 -1.72 1.75
CA LEU A 49 -21.17 -0.80 1.31
C LEU A 49 -21.74 0.48 0.69
N LYS A 50 -22.87 0.36 -0.02
CA LYS A 50 -23.60 1.50 -0.61
C LYS A 50 -24.37 2.28 0.44
N SER A 51 -24.95 1.60 1.43
CA SER A 51 -25.71 2.26 2.52
C SER A 51 -24.82 3.13 3.41
N PHE A 52 -23.55 2.76 3.61
CA PHE A 52 -22.61 3.50 4.46
C PHE A 52 -21.74 4.50 3.69
N SER A 53 -21.55 4.35 2.38
CA SER A 53 -20.69 5.23 1.59
C SER A 53 -21.51 6.38 1.01
N ILE A 54 -21.11 7.61 1.31
CA ILE A 54 -21.69 8.82 0.72
C ILE A 54 -21.37 8.90 -0.78
N LEU A 55 -20.28 8.25 -1.19
CA LEU A 55 -19.79 8.23 -2.56
C LEU A 55 -20.16 6.93 -3.26
N GLU A 56 -20.24 7.00 -4.58
CA GLU A 56 -20.55 5.83 -5.39
C GLU A 56 -19.51 4.73 -5.18
N VAL A 57 -20.02 3.51 -5.00
CA VAL A 57 -19.24 2.28 -5.00
C VAL A 57 -19.03 1.89 -6.46
N GLU A 58 -17.80 2.04 -6.95
CA GLU A 58 -17.45 1.69 -8.32
C GLU A 58 -17.67 0.20 -8.58
N ASN A 59 -18.26 -0.08 -9.74
CA ASN A 59 -18.33 -1.43 -10.24
C ASN A 59 -17.00 -1.86 -10.90
N ASN A 60 -16.01 -2.17 -10.06
CA ASN A 60 -14.70 -2.66 -10.49
C ASN A 60 -14.58 -4.19 -10.30
N GLU A 61 -13.49 -4.79 -10.83
CA GLU A 61 -13.29 -6.24 -10.75
C GLU A 61 -13.22 -6.79 -9.32
N ARG A 62 -12.74 -5.98 -8.35
CA ARG A 62 -12.74 -6.35 -6.92
C ARG A 62 -14.17 -6.50 -6.41
N PHE A 63 -15.04 -5.55 -6.74
CA PHE A 63 -16.44 -5.53 -6.32
C PHE A 63 -17.25 -6.64 -7.00
N LYS A 64 -17.09 -6.84 -8.31
CA LYS A 64 -17.74 -7.94 -9.05
C LYS A 64 -17.40 -9.31 -8.47
N ARG A 65 -16.14 -9.52 -8.04
CA ARG A 65 -15.73 -10.75 -7.36
C ARG A 65 -16.47 -10.94 -6.04
N LEU A 66 -16.60 -9.87 -5.24
CA LEU A 66 -17.33 -9.89 -3.98
C LEU A 66 -18.82 -10.19 -4.22
N GLU A 67 -19.48 -9.54 -5.18
CA GLU A 67 -20.89 -9.77 -5.51
C GLU A 67 -21.13 -11.21 -5.99
N LYS A 68 -20.26 -11.73 -6.87
CA LYS A 68 -20.33 -13.13 -7.31
C LYS A 68 -20.18 -14.09 -6.12
N PHE A 69 -19.21 -13.83 -5.24
CA PHE A 69 -18.98 -14.64 -4.05
C PHE A 69 -20.16 -14.60 -3.09
N ALA A 70 -20.72 -13.41 -2.81
CA ALA A 70 -21.90 -13.23 -1.96
C ALA A 70 -23.12 -13.98 -2.52
N LYS A 71 -23.38 -13.89 -3.83
CA LYS A 71 -24.46 -14.63 -4.48
C LYS A 71 -24.34 -16.15 -4.30
N LEU A 72 -23.13 -16.69 -4.47
CA LEU A 72 -22.87 -18.12 -4.24
C LEU A 72 -23.05 -18.49 -2.76
N CYS A 73 -22.56 -17.65 -1.84
CA CYS A 73 -22.70 -17.88 -0.41
C CYS A 73 -24.15 -17.86 0.06
N ASN A 74 -24.99 -16.97 -0.47
CA ASN A 74 -26.39 -16.84 -0.07
C ASN A 74 -27.30 -17.93 -0.68
N SER A 75 -26.73 -18.90 -1.39
CA SER A 75 -27.47 -20.00 -2.03
C SER A 75 -27.28 -21.31 -1.26
N GLY A 76 -28.36 -21.90 -0.73
CA GLY A 76 -28.32 -23.20 -0.04
C GLY A 76 -27.67 -23.19 1.35
N SER A 77 -27.53 -24.35 1.97
CA SER A 77 -26.98 -24.53 3.33
C SER A 77 -25.66 -25.33 3.36
N THR A 78 -25.38 -26.09 2.30
CA THR A 78 -24.24 -27.02 2.24
C THR A 78 -22.90 -26.30 2.05
N CYS A 79 -21.89 -26.73 2.80
CA CYS A 79 -20.53 -26.21 2.81
C CYS A 79 -19.49 -27.32 2.51
N CYS A 80 -18.29 -26.91 2.13
CA CYS A 80 -17.11 -27.78 2.01
C CYS A 80 -15.95 -27.29 2.88
N SER A 81 -15.22 -28.21 3.50
CA SER A 81 -13.91 -27.94 4.12
C SER A 81 -12.81 -28.62 3.33
N ILE A 82 -11.71 -27.91 3.08
CA ILE A 82 -10.50 -28.44 2.45
C ILE A 82 -9.33 -28.37 3.42
N GLU A 83 -8.25 -29.08 3.11
CA GLU A 83 -6.95 -28.79 3.73
C GLU A 83 -6.41 -27.47 3.16
N GLU A 84 -6.08 -26.51 4.03
CA GLU A 84 -5.70 -25.14 3.64
C GLU A 84 -4.22 -25.01 3.19
N THR A 85 -3.75 -25.94 2.35
CA THR A 85 -2.46 -25.78 1.63
C THR A 85 -2.56 -24.69 0.57
N VAL A 86 -1.43 -24.12 0.15
CA VAL A 86 -1.41 -23.04 -0.85
C VAL A 86 -2.02 -23.51 -2.18
N GLU A 87 -1.73 -24.75 -2.56
CA GLU A 87 -2.21 -25.41 -3.77
C GLU A 87 -3.73 -25.62 -3.71
N ASN A 88 -4.26 -26.11 -2.59
CA ASN A 88 -5.70 -26.31 -2.42
C ASN A 88 -6.46 -24.98 -2.37
N GLN A 89 -5.89 -23.95 -1.73
CA GLN A 89 -6.43 -22.60 -1.75
C GLN A 89 -6.49 -22.05 -3.19
N PHE A 90 -5.43 -22.24 -3.97
CA PHE A 90 -5.36 -21.85 -5.37
C PHE A 90 -6.40 -22.60 -6.21
N HIS A 91 -6.49 -23.92 -6.07
CA HIS A 91 -7.46 -24.75 -6.77
C HIS A 91 -8.90 -24.32 -6.42
N ARG A 92 -9.23 -24.10 -5.14
CA ARG A 92 -10.54 -23.58 -4.71
C ARG A 92 -10.88 -22.25 -5.40
N GLU A 93 -9.94 -21.31 -5.48
CA GLU A 93 -10.17 -20.03 -6.15
C GLU A 93 -10.49 -20.19 -7.64
N ILE A 94 -9.72 -21.03 -8.34
CA ILE A 94 -9.99 -21.33 -9.74
C ILE A 94 -11.40 -21.91 -9.89
N LEU A 95 -11.78 -22.90 -9.09
CA LEU A 95 -13.10 -23.53 -9.17
C LEU A 95 -14.24 -22.51 -8.94
N ILE A 96 -14.10 -21.62 -7.95
CA ILE A 96 -15.12 -20.60 -7.64
C ILE A 96 -15.22 -19.55 -8.76
N PHE A 97 -14.08 -19.04 -9.24
CA PHE A 97 -14.05 -17.84 -10.08
C PHE A 97 -14.00 -18.10 -11.58
N THR A 98 -13.63 -19.29 -12.05
CA THR A 98 -13.67 -19.63 -13.47
C THR A 98 -15.10 -19.46 -14.02
N PRO A 99 -15.28 -18.89 -15.23
CA PRO A 99 -16.59 -18.83 -15.88
C PRO A 99 -17.21 -20.22 -16.03
N ASN A 100 -18.54 -20.29 -16.06
CA ASN A 100 -19.20 -21.48 -16.61
C ASN A 100 -19.06 -21.36 -18.14
N GLU A 101 -18.55 -22.37 -18.83
CA GLU A 101 -18.68 -22.40 -20.30
C GLU A 101 -20.19 -22.37 -20.64
N PRO A 102 -20.65 -21.49 -21.55
CA PRO A 102 -21.97 -21.64 -22.12
C PRO A 102 -21.94 -22.88 -23.02
N CYS A 103 -22.68 -23.92 -22.66
CA CYS A 103 -23.08 -24.92 -23.63
C CYS A 103 -24.18 -24.34 -24.54
N LEU A 104 -24.05 -24.65 -25.83
CA LEU A 104 -25.03 -24.60 -26.92
C LEU A 104 -24.98 -23.37 -27.84
N ASP A 105 -24.16 -23.47 -28.89
CA ASP A 105 -24.64 -23.22 -30.24
C ASP A 105 -24.64 -24.56 -31.01
N GLY A 106 -25.82 -24.96 -31.45
CA GLY A 106 -26.06 -26.25 -32.10
C GLY A 106 -25.47 -26.28 -33.51
N SER A 107 -24.19 -26.61 -33.65
CA SER A 107 -23.62 -27.18 -34.88
C SER A 107 -22.18 -27.64 -34.64
N THR A 108 -21.98 -28.80 -34.03
CA THR A 108 -20.70 -29.53 -34.12
C THR A 108 -20.92 -31.01 -33.81
N SER A 109 -20.33 -31.87 -34.64
CA SER A 109 -20.58 -33.31 -34.64
C SER A 109 -20.01 -34.02 -33.40
N PRO A 110 -20.59 -35.16 -32.99
CA PRO A 110 -20.24 -35.82 -31.73
C PRO A 110 -19.03 -36.74 -31.90
N LYS A 111 -17.81 -36.21 -31.95
CA LYS A 111 -16.59 -37.04 -31.85
C LYS A 111 -15.45 -36.56 -30.95
N ASP A 112 -15.52 -35.41 -30.29
CA ASP A 112 -14.46 -34.96 -29.36
C ASP A 112 -14.97 -34.38 -28.01
N LEU A 113 -16.05 -34.95 -27.45
CA LEU A 113 -16.64 -34.52 -26.16
C LEU A 113 -15.98 -35.19 -24.92
N SER A 114 -14.66 -35.07 -24.74
CA SER A 114 -14.00 -35.64 -23.53
C SER A 114 -13.02 -34.75 -22.76
N LYS A 115 -12.82 -33.47 -23.10
CA LYS A 115 -11.87 -32.61 -22.33
C LYS A 115 -12.24 -31.12 -22.24
N SER A 116 -13.40 -30.79 -21.68
CA SER A 116 -13.58 -29.68 -20.71
C SER A 116 -15.01 -29.74 -20.20
N LYS A 117 -15.20 -30.09 -18.92
CA LYS A 117 -16.49 -29.91 -18.24
C LYS A 117 -16.32 -28.75 -17.29
N GLY A 118 -17.03 -27.65 -17.52
CA GLY A 118 -17.13 -26.55 -16.56
C GLY A 118 -17.54 -27.07 -15.17
N VAL A 119 -17.06 -26.41 -14.12
CA VAL A 119 -17.36 -26.79 -12.73
C VAL A 119 -18.84 -26.56 -12.45
N ASP A 120 -19.54 -27.59 -11.99
CA ASP A 120 -20.96 -27.50 -11.64
C ASP A 120 -21.24 -26.45 -10.55
N ILE A 121 -22.41 -25.80 -10.66
CA ILE A 121 -22.81 -24.69 -9.79
C ILE A 121 -22.92 -25.12 -8.32
N LYS A 122 -23.34 -26.36 -8.03
CA LYS A 122 -23.45 -26.86 -6.66
C LYS A 122 -22.08 -26.90 -5.98
N THR A 123 -21.05 -27.33 -6.70
CA THR A 123 -19.67 -27.32 -6.20
C THR A 123 -19.19 -25.91 -5.89
N LYS A 124 -19.48 -24.93 -6.76
CA LYS A 124 -19.11 -23.52 -6.53
C LYS A 124 -19.78 -22.95 -5.28
N ILE A 125 -21.06 -23.27 -5.08
CA ILE A 125 -21.81 -22.87 -3.88
C ILE A 125 -21.15 -23.47 -2.63
N MET A 126 -20.93 -24.79 -2.60
CA MET A 126 -20.37 -25.48 -1.43
C MET A 126 -18.97 -24.99 -1.07
N LEU A 127 -18.10 -24.76 -2.06
CA LEU A 127 -16.76 -24.19 -1.87
C LEU A 127 -16.81 -22.75 -1.38
N SER A 128 -17.71 -21.92 -1.93
CA SER A 128 -17.84 -20.51 -1.52
C SER A 128 -18.35 -20.39 -0.09
N ARG A 129 -19.40 -21.14 0.27
CA ARG A 129 -19.93 -21.19 1.64
C ARG A 129 -18.91 -21.74 2.63
N GLY A 130 -18.15 -22.76 2.23
CA GLY A 130 -17.04 -23.30 3.00
C GLY A 130 -15.94 -22.25 3.28
N LEU A 131 -15.57 -21.46 2.27
CA LEU A 131 -14.62 -20.35 2.41
C LEU A 131 -15.18 -19.23 3.31
N LEU A 132 -16.46 -18.87 3.16
CA LEU A 132 -17.12 -17.88 4.00
C LEU A 132 -17.09 -18.32 5.47
N ASP A 133 -17.48 -19.56 5.76
CA ASP A 133 -17.42 -20.10 7.12
C ASP A 133 -15.99 -20.03 7.68
N LYS A 134 -15.01 -20.40 6.86
CA LYS A 134 -13.61 -20.37 7.25
C LYS A 134 -13.09 -18.96 7.55
N ILE A 135 -13.52 -17.95 6.80
CA ILE A 135 -13.18 -16.55 7.03
C ILE A 135 -13.80 -16.03 8.33
N LEU A 136 -15.04 -16.42 8.63
CA LEU A 136 -15.77 -15.96 9.82
C LEU A 136 -15.35 -16.71 11.10
N ASP A 137 -14.70 -17.87 11.00
CA ASP A 137 -14.19 -18.61 12.16
C ASP A 137 -13.06 -17.87 12.88
N ARG A 138 -13.41 -17.20 13.99
CA ARG A 138 -12.47 -16.45 14.83
C ARG A 138 -11.49 -17.34 15.61
N LYS A 139 -11.77 -18.64 15.76
CA LYS A 139 -10.92 -19.57 16.53
C LYS A 139 -9.76 -20.11 15.70
N LYS A 140 -9.96 -20.29 14.39
CA LYS A 140 -8.96 -20.85 13.47
C LYS A 140 -8.62 -19.86 12.35
N ARG A 141 -7.76 -18.89 12.64
CA ARG A 141 -7.27 -17.93 11.63
C ARG A 141 -6.48 -18.65 10.53
N VAL A 142 -6.99 -18.57 9.30
CA VAL A 142 -6.27 -18.98 8.09
C VAL A 142 -5.48 -17.80 7.56
N VAL A 143 -4.28 -18.10 7.06
CA VAL A 143 -3.46 -17.14 6.32
C VAL A 143 -3.63 -17.42 4.84
N PHE A 144 -4.15 -16.43 4.11
CA PHE A 144 -4.28 -16.47 2.66
C PHE A 144 -3.10 -15.73 2.02
N PRO A 145 -2.53 -16.25 0.91
CA PRO A 145 -1.48 -15.55 0.18
C PRO A 145 -1.94 -14.17 -0.28
N ALA A 146 -1.07 -13.16 -0.14
CA ALA A 146 -1.45 -11.76 -0.30
C ALA A 146 -2.04 -11.41 -1.69
N ASN A 147 -1.55 -12.06 -2.75
CA ASN A 147 -1.98 -11.85 -4.14
C ASN A 147 -3.18 -12.74 -4.55
N SER A 148 -3.81 -13.42 -3.59
CA SER A 148 -4.93 -14.34 -3.83
C SER A 148 -6.28 -13.62 -3.74
N PHE A 149 -7.29 -14.11 -4.45
CA PHE A 149 -8.65 -13.58 -4.30
C PHE A 149 -9.23 -13.91 -2.92
N SER A 150 -8.83 -15.00 -2.27
CA SER A 150 -9.25 -15.36 -0.91
C SER A 150 -8.74 -14.34 0.11
N SER A 151 -7.52 -13.82 -0.04
CA SER A 151 -7.00 -12.76 0.83
C SER A 151 -7.80 -11.47 0.68
N GLN A 152 -8.16 -11.10 -0.55
CA GLN A 152 -9.05 -9.97 -0.81
C GLN A 152 -10.45 -10.20 -0.19
N LEU A 153 -11.07 -11.37 -0.44
CA LEU A 153 -12.39 -11.71 0.08
C LEU A 153 -12.41 -11.76 1.60
N GLN A 154 -11.33 -12.23 2.25
CA GLN A 154 -11.21 -12.18 3.70
C GLN A 154 -11.37 -10.74 4.21
N LYS A 155 -10.68 -9.76 3.60
CA LYS A 155 -10.80 -8.35 3.99
C LYS A 155 -12.21 -7.82 3.74
N ASP A 156 -12.78 -8.14 2.58
CA ASP A 156 -14.10 -7.68 2.17
C ASP A 156 -15.21 -8.24 3.08
N VAL A 157 -15.19 -9.54 3.38
CA VAL A 157 -16.13 -10.22 4.29
C VAL A 157 -15.99 -9.70 5.71
N LEU A 158 -14.77 -9.51 6.21
CA LEU A 158 -14.55 -8.96 7.57
C LEU A 158 -14.93 -7.48 7.67
N ALA A 159 -14.94 -6.73 6.57
CA ALA A 159 -15.52 -5.38 6.52
C ALA A 159 -17.05 -5.45 6.53
N LEU A 160 -17.66 -6.26 5.68
CA LEU A 160 -19.12 -6.44 5.63
C LEU A 160 -19.70 -6.94 6.96
N SER A 161 -19.09 -7.96 7.58
CA SER A 161 -19.51 -8.49 8.88
C SER A 161 -19.47 -7.41 9.98
N PHE A 162 -18.49 -6.51 9.90
CA PHE A 162 -18.41 -5.37 10.82
C PHE A 162 -19.50 -4.33 10.55
N LEU A 163 -19.74 -3.96 9.28
CA LEU A 163 -20.80 -3.02 8.90
C LEU A 163 -22.18 -3.56 9.28
N GLN A 164 -22.42 -4.85 9.08
CA GLN A 164 -23.65 -5.52 9.49
C GLN A 164 -23.84 -5.48 11.01
N THR A 165 -22.74 -5.62 11.78
CA THR A 165 -22.79 -5.44 13.24
C THR A 165 -23.17 -4.01 13.59
N MET A 166 -22.61 -3.01 12.89
CA MET A 166 -22.94 -1.60 13.11
C MET A 166 -24.40 -1.27 12.77
N GLU A 167 -24.92 -1.78 11.66
CA GLU A 167 -26.31 -1.61 11.25
C GLU A 167 -27.27 -2.22 12.28
N LYS A 168 -27.01 -3.46 12.74
CA LYS A 168 -27.84 -4.15 13.75
C LYS A 168 -27.99 -3.37 15.06
N ILE A 169 -26.97 -2.59 15.44
CA ILE A 169 -27.00 -1.77 16.67
C ILE A 169 -27.44 -0.32 16.43
N GLY A 170 -27.81 0.04 15.20
CA GLY A 170 -28.18 1.41 14.83
C GLY A 170 -27.03 2.41 14.98
N SER A 171 -25.78 1.95 14.89
CA SER A 171 -24.61 2.82 15.01
C SER A 171 -24.18 3.30 13.63
N CYS A 172 -24.01 4.61 13.49
CA CYS A 172 -23.38 5.23 12.33
C CYS A 172 -22.28 6.18 12.80
N MET A 173 -21.16 6.18 12.06
CA MET A 173 -20.19 7.26 12.22
C MET A 173 -20.69 8.48 11.45
N ARG A 174 -20.63 9.65 12.09
CA ARG A 174 -21.07 10.92 11.47
C ARG A 174 -20.12 11.43 10.39
N ILE A 175 -18.90 10.88 10.36
CA ILE A 175 -17.89 11.20 9.36
C ILE A 175 -18.01 10.31 8.12
N PRO A 176 -17.66 10.79 6.91
CA PRO A 176 -17.77 10.02 5.67
C PRO A 176 -16.92 8.75 5.66
N MET A 177 -17.45 7.69 5.06
CA MET A 177 -16.70 6.44 4.84
C MET A 177 -15.99 6.46 3.47
N VAL A 178 -14.74 6.02 3.46
CA VAL A 178 -13.94 5.77 2.25
C VAL A 178 -13.52 4.31 2.20
N ILE A 179 -13.73 3.65 1.06
CA ILE A 179 -13.45 2.22 0.87
C ILE A 179 -12.70 1.96 -0.44
N PRO A 180 -12.07 0.78 -0.62
CA PRO A 180 -11.32 0.44 -1.83
C PRO A 180 -12.11 0.44 -3.14
N TYR A 181 -13.44 0.59 -3.08
CA TYR A 181 -14.32 0.68 -4.24
C TYR A 181 -14.71 2.11 -4.60
N ASN A 182 -14.29 3.12 -3.84
CA ASN A 182 -14.57 4.50 -4.21
C ASN A 182 -13.47 5.07 -5.12
N ARG A 183 -13.85 6.01 -5.99
CA ARG A 183 -12.93 6.88 -6.71
C ARG A 183 -12.31 7.89 -5.76
N VAL A 184 -11.09 7.63 -5.29
CA VAL A 184 -10.37 8.56 -4.39
C VAL A 184 -10.24 9.96 -5.03
N LEU A 185 -10.08 10.04 -6.35
CA LEU A 185 -10.04 11.30 -7.10
C LEU A 185 -11.33 12.14 -6.93
N ASP A 186 -12.50 11.50 -6.95
CA ASP A 186 -13.76 12.21 -6.78
C ASP A 186 -13.87 12.78 -5.35
N MET A 187 -13.31 12.07 -4.36
CA MET A 187 -13.22 12.60 -2.98
C MET A 187 -12.35 13.85 -2.90
N VAL A 188 -11.17 13.79 -3.53
CA VAL A 188 -10.25 14.93 -3.58
C VAL A 188 -10.93 16.12 -4.24
N TYR A 189 -11.70 15.88 -5.31
CA TYR A 189 -12.48 16.92 -5.96
C TYR A 189 -13.53 17.54 -5.04
N LEU A 190 -14.28 16.73 -4.27
CA LEU A 190 -15.24 17.22 -3.28
C LEU A 190 -14.58 18.03 -2.16
N TYR A 191 -13.38 17.66 -1.72
CA TYR A 191 -12.59 18.45 -0.79
C TYR A 191 -12.16 19.80 -1.39
N GLN A 192 -11.82 19.84 -2.68
CA GLN A 192 -11.46 21.10 -3.36
C GLN A 192 -12.65 22.05 -3.53
N LEU A 193 -13.87 21.48 -3.60
CA LEU A 193 -15.13 22.22 -3.63
C LEU A 193 -15.68 22.56 -2.24
N ASP A 194 -15.00 22.14 -1.16
CA ASP A 194 -15.43 22.34 0.23
C ASP A 194 -16.79 21.69 0.55
N VAL A 195 -17.16 20.63 -0.19
CA VAL A 195 -18.37 19.83 0.07
C VAL A 195 -18.16 18.92 1.28
N ILE A 196 -16.95 18.38 1.43
CA ILE A 196 -16.53 17.61 2.60
C ILE A 196 -15.74 18.54 3.51
N GLN A 197 -16.33 18.86 4.66
CA GLN A 197 -15.75 19.77 5.65
C GLN A 197 -14.92 19.03 6.69
N ASP A 198 -15.27 17.77 7.01
CA ASP A 198 -14.50 16.97 7.94
C ASP A 198 -13.10 16.69 7.39
N GLU A 199 -12.06 16.98 8.17
CA GLU A 199 -10.68 16.60 7.80
C GLU A 199 -10.46 15.08 7.81
N THR A 200 -11.37 14.32 8.41
CA THR A 200 -11.20 12.90 8.71
C THR A 200 -12.33 12.08 8.10
N MET A 201 -11.95 11.03 7.39
CA MET A 201 -12.84 9.96 6.97
C MET A 201 -12.52 8.69 7.75
N TRP A 202 -13.33 7.65 7.58
CA TRP A 202 -13.05 6.34 8.15
C TRP A 202 -13.15 5.22 7.13
N SER A 203 -12.48 4.11 7.41
CA SER A 203 -12.58 2.89 6.62
C SER A 203 -12.49 1.64 7.48
N PRO A 204 -13.34 0.62 7.25
CA PRO A 204 -13.17 -0.70 7.84
C PRO A 204 -12.03 -1.50 7.20
N TYR A 205 -11.33 -0.94 6.21
CA TYR A 205 -10.22 -1.55 5.49
C TYR A 205 -8.88 -0.98 5.96
N VAL A 206 -8.03 -1.86 6.49
CA VAL A 206 -6.62 -1.57 6.80
C VAL A 206 -5.77 -2.48 5.92
N GLU A 207 -5.37 -1.97 4.75
CA GLU A 207 -4.55 -2.73 3.81
C GLU A 207 -3.63 -1.84 2.98
N SER A 208 -2.45 -2.38 2.66
CA SER A 208 -1.37 -1.68 2.00
C SER A 208 -1.75 -1.03 0.67
N GLU A 209 -2.42 -1.74 -0.24
CA GLU A 209 -2.79 -1.21 -1.56
C GLU A 209 -3.75 -0.02 -1.48
N PHE A 210 -4.74 -0.10 -0.59
CA PHE A 210 -5.70 0.98 -0.38
C PHE A 210 -5.03 2.19 0.27
N MET A 211 -4.22 1.97 1.32
CA MET A 211 -3.46 3.04 1.96
C MET A 211 -2.51 3.75 0.99
N ARG A 212 -1.85 3.02 0.08
CA ARG A 212 -1.01 3.61 -0.98
C ARG A 212 -1.81 4.50 -1.92
N THR A 213 -3.02 4.07 -2.28
CA THR A 213 -3.93 4.87 -3.10
C THR A 213 -4.32 6.17 -2.39
N LEU A 214 -4.57 6.11 -1.08
CA LEU A 214 -4.84 7.30 -0.27
C LEU A 214 -3.60 8.22 -0.19
N PHE A 215 -2.40 7.67 0.03
CA PHE A 215 -1.14 8.42 0.09
C PHE A 215 -0.84 9.16 -1.22
N SER A 216 -1.07 8.53 -2.37
CA SER A 216 -0.85 9.16 -3.68
C SER A 216 -1.77 10.37 -3.94
N HIS A 217 -2.86 10.47 -3.16
CA HIS A 217 -3.84 11.55 -3.19
C HIS A 217 -3.72 12.52 -2.00
N GLY A 218 -2.65 12.43 -1.20
CA GLY A 218 -2.32 13.40 -0.15
C GLY A 218 -2.92 13.12 1.23
N PHE A 219 -3.65 12.02 1.39
CA PHE A 219 -4.15 11.61 2.70
C PHE A 219 -3.00 11.12 3.59
N ILE A 220 -3.04 11.46 4.88
CA ILE A 220 -2.25 10.78 5.92
C ILE A 220 -3.19 9.85 6.66
N THR A 221 -2.79 8.61 6.90
CA THR A 221 -3.65 7.64 7.59
C THR A 221 -3.19 7.45 9.03
N ILE A 222 -4.14 7.53 9.95
CA ILE A 222 -4.02 7.03 11.31
C ILE A 222 -5.04 5.90 11.51
N ALA A 223 -5.16 5.36 12.72
CA ALA A 223 -6.19 4.38 13.01
C ALA A 223 -6.71 4.54 14.44
N ILE A 224 -7.87 3.97 14.70
CA ILE A 224 -8.45 3.77 16.04
C ILE A 224 -8.89 2.32 16.18
N LYS A 225 -8.97 1.82 17.41
CA LYS A 225 -9.53 0.50 17.68
C LYS A 225 -10.96 0.62 18.20
N ALA A 226 -11.91 0.13 17.42
CA ALA A 226 -13.31 0.04 17.81
C ALA A 226 -13.60 -1.31 18.45
N LYS A 227 -14.42 -1.30 19.51
CA LYS A 227 -14.93 -2.50 20.20
C LYS A 227 -16.45 -2.44 20.26
N LEU A 228 -17.11 -3.28 19.47
CA LEU A 228 -18.56 -3.28 19.29
C LEU A 228 -19.10 -4.70 19.49
N MET A 229 -19.92 -4.93 20.52
CA MET A 229 -20.52 -6.25 20.84
C MET A 229 -19.53 -7.45 20.79
N GLY A 230 -18.32 -7.28 21.33
CA GLY A 230 -17.29 -8.32 21.29
C GLY A 230 -16.57 -8.49 19.94
N VAL A 231 -16.84 -7.61 18.97
CA VAL A 231 -16.05 -7.44 17.75
C VAL A 231 -15.04 -6.33 17.98
N GLU A 232 -13.75 -6.67 17.97
CA GLU A 232 -12.67 -5.68 17.94
C GLU A 232 -12.22 -5.50 16.49
N LYS A 233 -12.12 -4.24 16.05
CA LYS A 233 -11.66 -3.90 14.71
C LYS A 233 -10.83 -2.62 14.74
N VAL A 234 -9.69 -2.65 14.06
CA VAL A 234 -8.93 -1.44 13.75
C VAL A 234 -9.60 -0.75 12.56
N ILE A 235 -9.95 0.51 12.74
CA ILE A 235 -10.57 1.38 11.75
C ILE A 235 -9.51 2.35 11.27
N LEU A 236 -9.29 2.40 9.95
CA LEU A 236 -8.40 3.37 9.32
C LEU A 236 -9.08 4.73 9.32
N LEU A 237 -8.34 5.79 9.62
CA LEU A 237 -8.81 7.18 9.56
C LEU A 237 -7.93 7.99 8.59
N PRO A 238 -8.28 8.05 7.29
CA PRO A 238 -7.60 8.91 6.34
C PRO A 238 -7.90 10.39 6.62
N LYS A 239 -6.85 11.22 6.65
CA LYS A 239 -6.91 12.64 6.99
C LYS A 239 -6.45 13.55 5.85
N MET A 240 -7.26 14.55 5.56
CA MET A 240 -7.00 15.67 4.65
C MET A 240 -7.22 16.99 5.39
N HIS A 241 -6.15 17.51 6.02
CA HIS A 241 -6.23 18.73 6.83
C HIS A 241 -6.70 19.95 6.00
N ASP A 242 -7.42 20.87 6.63
CA ASP A 242 -7.80 22.18 6.08
C ASP A 242 -6.57 23.05 5.86
N LEU A 243 -5.66 23.02 6.85
CA LEU A 243 -4.36 23.65 6.80
C LEU A 243 -3.28 22.58 6.87
N ARG A 244 -2.55 22.42 5.77
CA ARG A 244 -1.44 21.48 5.69
C ARG A 244 -0.15 22.16 6.06
N CYS A 245 0.59 21.60 7.01
CA CYS A 245 1.91 22.09 7.38
C CYS A 245 2.94 21.56 6.38
N CYS A 246 3.56 22.45 5.61
CA CYS A 246 4.52 22.09 4.57
C CYS A 246 5.77 22.98 4.63
N MET A 247 6.85 22.50 4.02
CA MET A 247 8.12 23.21 3.95
C MET A 247 8.84 22.88 2.64
N LYS A 248 9.52 23.86 2.03
CA LYS A 248 10.51 23.54 0.99
C LYS A 248 11.79 23.07 1.67
N PRO A 249 12.50 22.05 1.18
CA PRO A 249 13.69 21.53 1.88
C PRO A 249 14.73 22.62 2.24
N GLN A 250 14.97 23.57 1.35
CA GLN A 250 15.89 24.71 1.57
C GLN A 250 15.41 25.73 2.62
N ASP A 251 14.16 25.66 3.08
CA ASP A 251 13.58 26.56 4.07
C ASP A 251 13.82 26.15 5.51
N ILE A 252 14.36 24.94 5.73
CA ILE A 252 14.75 24.47 7.06
C ILE A 252 15.71 25.44 7.76
N ILE A 253 15.45 25.69 9.04
CA ILE A 253 16.31 26.51 9.90
C ILE A 253 17.35 25.62 10.57
N VAL A 254 18.65 25.93 10.39
CA VAL A 254 19.76 25.13 10.90
C VAL A 254 20.41 25.81 12.11
N THR A 255 20.17 25.27 13.31
CA THR A 255 20.73 25.84 14.55
C THR A 255 22.23 25.52 14.74
N LYS A 256 22.94 26.35 15.51
CA LYS A 256 24.34 26.08 15.91
C LYS A 256 24.50 24.76 16.68
N LYS A 257 23.48 24.34 17.43
CA LYS A 257 23.48 23.07 18.17
C LYS A 257 23.52 21.87 17.20
N VAL A 258 22.72 21.93 16.13
CA VAL A 258 22.70 20.89 15.09
C VAL A 258 24.07 20.78 14.40
N LYS A 259 24.69 21.90 14.02
CA LYS A 259 26.05 21.91 13.46
C LYS A 259 27.11 21.28 14.38
N ARG A 260 26.93 21.39 15.70
CA ARG A 260 27.88 20.81 16.66
C ARG A 260 27.67 19.31 16.82
N ILE A 261 26.42 18.87 16.90
CA ILE A 261 26.09 17.46 17.14
C ILE A 261 26.27 16.60 15.89
N SER A 262 26.20 17.18 14.69
CA SER A 262 26.34 16.49 13.41
C SER A 262 27.67 15.74 13.24
N ARG A 263 28.72 16.16 13.94
CA ARG A 263 30.04 15.47 13.95
C ARG A 263 29.99 14.06 14.55
N LYS A 264 28.96 13.80 15.35
CA LYS A 264 28.79 12.55 16.12
C LYS A 264 27.67 11.67 15.59
N LEU A 265 26.91 12.16 14.62
CA LEU A 265 25.69 11.52 14.16
C LEU A 265 25.81 11.14 12.68
N LYS A 266 25.26 9.97 12.36
CA LYS A 266 25.11 9.45 10.99
C LYS A 266 23.64 9.37 10.65
N ILE A 267 23.30 9.66 9.40
CA ILE A 267 21.96 9.42 8.85
C ILE A 267 22.00 8.28 7.83
N THR A 268 20.98 7.44 7.84
CA THR A 268 20.77 6.41 6.82
C THR A 268 19.31 6.37 6.39
N ILE A 269 19.05 5.71 5.27
CA ILE A 269 17.70 5.51 4.74
C ILE A 269 17.46 4.02 4.54
N ASN A 270 16.30 3.54 4.98
CA ASN A 270 15.80 2.20 4.75
C ASN A 270 16.72 1.07 5.25
N THR A 271 17.54 1.32 6.28
CA THR A 271 18.49 0.32 6.80
C THR A 271 17.93 -0.50 7.96
N CYS A 272 17.01 0.06 8.77
CA CYS A 272 16.46 -0.64 9.93
C CYS A 272 14.98 -0.31 10.22
N PHE A 273 14.15 -0.28 9.18
CA PHE A 273 12.72 0.09 9.24
C PHE A 273 11.94 -0.50 10.44
N HIS A 274 12.11 -1.79 10.74
CA HIS A 274 11.41 -2.45 11.86
C HIS A 274 11.81 -1.91 13.24
N GLU A 275 13.07 -1.51 13.44
CA GLU A 275 13.52 -0.87 14.68
C GLU A 275 13.03 0.58 14.76
N VAL A 276 12.84 1.26 13.62
CA VAL A 276 12.20 2.58 13.57
C VAL A 276 10.73 2.49 13.98
N ILE A 277 9.96 1.54 13.42
CA ILE A 277 8.57 1.29 13.84
C ILE A 277 8.48 1.00 15.33
N LYS A 278 9.41 0.21 15.88
CA LYS A 278 9.47 -0.05 17.32
C LYS A 278 9.82 1.21 18.10
N GLY A 279 10.78 2.01 17.65
CA GLY A 279 11.14 3.26 18.31
C GLY A 279 9.95 4.23 18.40
N ILE A 280 9.15 4.33 17.34
CA ILE A 280 7.90 5.10 17.32
C ILE A 280 6.92 4.52 18.34
N PHE A 281 6.67 3.21 18.31
CA PHE A 281 5.76 2.56 19.25
C PHE A 281 6.20 2.68 20.72
N ASP A 282 7.51 2.58 21.00
CA ASP A 282 8.04 2.70 22.36
C ASP A 282 7.79 4.09 22.97
N ILE A 283 7.71 5.14 22.13
CA ILE A 283 7.46 6.52 22.57
C ILE A 283 5.97 6.84 22.61
N HIS A 284 5.23 6.49 21.56
CA HIS A 284 3.83 6.92 21.36
C HIS A 284 2.80 5.86 21.77
N GLY A 285 3.23 4.65 22.11
CA GLY A 285 2.31 3.56 22.48
C GLY A 285 1.43 3.05 21.33
N GLU A 286 0.27 2.50 21.71
CA GLU A 286 -0.71 1.87 20.81
C GLU A 286 -1.86 2.82 20.44
N ASP A 287 -1.60 4.12 20.34
CA ASP A 287 -2.66 5.12 20.10
C ASP A 287 -3.26 5.02 18.70
N TRP A 288 -2.39 5.09 17.68
CA TRP A 288 -2.76 4.96 16.27
C TRP A 288 -1.94 3.91 15.52
N MET A 289 -0.78 3.54 16.06
CA MET A 289 0.18 2.60 15.46
C MET A 289 -0.12 1.15 15.89
N TYR A 290 -1.37 0.71 15.74
CA TYR A 290 -1.81 -0.64 16.08
C TYR A 290 -0.99 -1.73 15.35
N PRO A 291 -0.92 -2.97 15.87
CA PRO A 291 -0.18 -4.05 15.23
C PRO A 291 -0.51 -4.26 13.75
N GLU A 292 -1.77 -4.07 13.36
CA GLU A 292 -2.27 -4.12 11.99
C GLU A 292 -1.66 -3.02 11.12
N MET A 293 -1.66 -1.76 11.60
CA MET A 293 -1.03 -0.63 10.90
C MET A 293 0.47 -0.84 10.72
N GLN A 294 1.17 -1.30 11.77
CA GLN A 294 2.59 -1.63 11.70
C GLN A 294 2.88 -2.68 10.62
N LEU A 295 2.04 -3.71 10.53
CA LEU A 295 2.18 -4.76 9.53
C LEU A 295 1.99 -4.22 8.12
N GLU A 296 0.98 -3.37 7.88
CA GLU A 296 0.76 -2.78 6.57
C GLU A 296 1.90 -1.84 6.15
N PHE A 297 2.46 -1.03 7.06
CA PHE A 297 3.67 -0.25 6.78
C PHE A 297 4.88 -1.15 6.45
N MET A 298 5.07 -2.24 7.20
CA MET A 298 6.14 -3.21 6.93
C MET A 298 5.95 -3.90 5.58
N LYS A 299 4.71 -4.26 5.19
CA LYS A 299 4.39 -4.79 3.86
C LYS A 299 4.74 -3.78 2.77
N MET A 300 4.36 -2.51 2.97
CA MET A 300 4.65 -1.44 2.03
C MET A 300 6.15 -1.19 1.84
N HIS A 301 6.97 -1.47 2.86
CA HIS A 301 8.42 -1.32 2.82
C HIS A 301 9.15 -2.55 2.28
N TYR A 302 8.85 -3.75 2.81
CA TYR A 302 9.62 -4.98 2.57
C TYR A 302 9.12 -5.82 1.39
N LEU A 303 7.86 -5.66 1.01
CA LEU A 303 7.21 -6.44 -0.04
C LEU A 303 6.79 -5.57 -1.23
N ASN A 304 7.33 -4.34 -1.31
CA ASN A 304 7.10 -3.47 -2.44
C ASN A 304 7.52 -4.16 -3.76
N GLY A 305 6.70 -4.02 -4.80
CA GLY A 305 6.92 -4.68 -6.09
C GLY A 305 6.63 -6.18 -6.12
N MET A 306 6.47 -6.86 -4.96
CA MET A 306 6.03 -8.26 -4.90
C MET A 306 4.52 -8.42 -5.03
N TYR A 307 3.78 -7.39 -4.63
CA TYR A 307 2.38 -7.23 -5.02
C TYR A 307 2.36 -6.93 -6.52
N LYS A 308 2.16 -7.97 -7.34
CA LYS A 308 2.14 -7.82 -8.81
C LYS A 308 0.97 -6.94 -9.21
N ALA A 309 1.28 -5.80 -9.85
CA ALA A 309 1.14 -5.56 -11.29
C ALA A 309 -0.15 -6.04 -12.01
N ASN A 310 -1.22 -6.29 -11.27
CA ASN A 310 -2.58 -6.39 -11.75
C ASN A 310 -3.38 -5.40 -10.91
N GLY A 311 -3.25 -4.11 -11.23
CA GLY A 311 -4.34 -3.19 -10.94
C GLY A 311 -5.66 -3.75 -11.51
N PRO A 312 -6.82 -3.14 -11.20
CA PRO A 312 -8.13 -3.64 -11.63
C PRO A 312 -8.30 -3.87 -13.14
N ASN A 313 -7.32 -3.48 -13.98
CA ASN A 313 -7.27 -3.69 -15.44
C ASN A 313 -6.17 -4.67 -15.93
N GLY A 314 -5.51 -5.42 -15.06
CA GLY A 314 -4.50 -6.42 -15.46
C GLY A 314 -5.14 -7.59 -16.22
N LYS A 315 -5.20 -7.50 -17.55
CA LYS A 315 -5.60 -8.61 -18.42
C LYS A 315 -4.71 -9.82 -18.08
N ILE A 316 -5.35 -10.95 -17.80
CA ILE A 316 -4.68 -12.24 -17.69
C ILE A 316 -4.07 -12.53 -19.06
N ALA A 317 -2.75 -12.35 -19.20
CA ALA A 317 -2.04 -12.77 -20.38
C ALA A 317 -2.04 -14.30 -20.40
N HIS A 318 -2.97 -14.91 -21.13
CA HIS A 318 -2.89 -16.32 -21.49
C HIS A 318 -1.70 -16.49 -22.44
N SER A 319 -0.54 -16.86 -21.91
CA SER A 319 0.60 -17.27 -22.72
C SER A 319 0.34 -18.68 -23.27
N HIS A 320 -0.39 -18.77 -24.38
CA HIS A 320 -0.31 -19.95 -25.25
C HIS A 320 1.00 -19.88 -26.02
N LYS A 321 2.08 -20.40 -25.43
CA LYS A 321 3.25 -20.80 -26.22
C LYS A 321 2.89 -22.11 -26.91
N ARG A 322 2.39 -22.03 -28.15
CA ARG A 322 2.55 -23.14 -29.10
C ARG A 322 4.02 -23.16 -29.50
N SER A 323 4.72 -24.20 -29.05
CA SER A 323 5.99 -24.62 -29.63
C SER A 323 5.69 -25.10 -31.05
N SER A 324 6.31 -24.44 -32.03
CA SER A 324 6.61 -25.04 -33.32
C SER A 324 7.93 -24.43 -33.78
N ASP A 325 8.97 -25.22 -33.59
CA ASP A 325 10.31 -25.00 -34.12
C ASP A 325 10.34 -25.08 -35.65
N LEU A 326 11.45 -24.54 -36.18
CA LEU A 326 12.08 -24.83 -37.48
C LEU A 326 11.43 -24.21 -38.73
N ASN A 327 12.05 -23.15 -39.27
CA ASN A 327 13.08 -23.32 -40.31
C ASN A 327 13.54 -22.00 -40.96
N ASN A 328 14.79 -22.07 -41.42
CA ASN A 328 15.37 -21.41 -42.59
C ASN A 328 15.95 -19.98 -42.52
N LYS A 329 17.31 -20.02 -42.54
CA LYS A 329 18.20 -19.46 -43.58
C LYS A 329 18.40 -17.94 -43.67
N LYS A 330 19.66 -17.59 -43.39
CA LYS A 330 20.47 -16.48 -43.94
C LYS A 330 20.02 -15.98 -45.33
N LEU A 331 20.00 -14.66 -45.49
CA LEU A 331 20.52 -13.99 -46.68
C LEU A 331 21.18 -12.66 -46.29
N GLN A 332 22.43 -12.48 -46.71
CA GLN A 332 23.10 -11.19 -46.82
C GLN A 332 22.52 -10.42 -48.01
N THR A 333 22.54 -9.09 -47.97
CA THR A 333 23.02 -8.22 -49.07
C THR A 333 23.12 -6.78 -48.60
N ASP A 334 23.93 -6.04 -49.35
CA ASP A 334 24.66 -4.83 -48.98
C ASP A 334 24.19 -3.66 -49.88
N LYS A 335 24.31 -2.42 -49.37
CA LYS A 335 24.38 -1.10 -50.07
C LYS A 335 23.11 -0.43 -50.67
N GLY A 336 22.98 0.88 -50.38
CA GLY A 336 22.57 1.89 -51.38
C GLY A 336 21.56 2.98 -51.00
N SER A 337 22.05 4.10 -50.47
CA SER A 337 21.69 5.53 -50.73
C SER A 337 20.24 6.07 -50.75
N ASN A 338 20.13 7.24 -50.09
CA ASN A 338 19.29 8.43 -50.32
C ASN A 338 17.83 8.49 -49.81
N GLY A 339 17.62 9.35 -48.81
CA GLY A 339 16.62 10.42 -48.93
C GLY A 339 15.63 10.59 -47.77
N THR A 340 15.69 11.78 -47.17
CA THR A 340 14.61 12.56 -46.52
C THR A 340 14.29 12.36 -45.04
N CYS A 341 14.14 13.52 -44.40
CA CYS A 341 13.91 13.80 -42.99
C CYS A 341 12.62 13.15 -42.46
N GLU A 342 12.72 12.39 -41.38
CA GLU A 342 11.64 12.26 -40.40
C GLU A 342 12.23 12.23 -38.99
N THR A 343 11.50 12.87 -38.08
CA THR A 343 11.86 13.25 -36.73
C THR A 343 12.25 12.07 -35.83
N ASP A 344 13.49 12.05 -35.35
CA ASP A 344 13.90 11.21 -34.23
C ASP A 344 13.27 11.71 -32.92
N ARG A 345 12.09 11.17 -32.59
CA ARG A 345 11.64 11.01 -31.20
C ARG A 345 11.84 9.57 -30.78
N GLN A 346 13.09 9.17 -30.63
CA GLN A 346 13.41 7.96 -29.87
C GLN A 346 13.41 8.31 -28.38
N CYS A 347 12.19 8.43 -27.83
CA CYS A 347 11.99 8.53 -26.39
C CYS A 347 12.36 7.18 -25.78
N GLY A 348 13.44 7.16 -24.98
CA GLY A 348 13.83 6.01 -24.18
C GLY A 348 12.65 5.54 -23.32
N ARG A 349 12.09 4.38 -23.65
CA ARG A 349 10.95 3.76 -22.94
C ARG A 349 11.38 2.69 -21.93
N GLU A 350 12.68 2.48 -21.72
CA GLU A 350 13.14 1.42 -20.82
C GLU A 350 13.37 1.80 -19.35
N ASN A 351 13.21 3.06 -18.91
CA ASN A 351 13.69 3.45 -17.57
C ASN A 351 12.71 4.16 -16.61
N ASP A 352 11.42 4.35 -16.94
CA ASP A 352 10.47 5.04 -16.02
C ASP A 352 9.59 4.07 -15.21
N GLU A 353 9.00 3.05 -15.84
CA GLU A 353 8.18 2.04 -15.13
C GLU A 353 9.01 1.13 -14.22
N THR A 354 10.26 0.84 -14.60
CA THR A 354 11.21 0.02 -13.85
C THR A 354 11.74 0.76 -12.62
N LEU A 355 11.92 2.08 -12.69
CA LEU A 355 12.30 2.90 -11.53
C LEU A 355 11.17 2.98 -10.50
N GLN A 356 9.93 3.25 -10.93
CA GLN A 356 8.77 3.28 -10.02
C GLN A 356 8.49 1.93 -9.35
N LYS A 357 8.71 0.81 -10.06
CA LYS A 357 8.55 -0.55 -9.49
C LYS A 357 9.54 -0.87 -8.37
N ASN A 358 10.70 -0.22 -8.35
CA ASN A 358 11.77 -0.48 -7.36
C ASN A 358 11.77 0.50 -6.17
N GLN A 359 10.99 1.58 -6.22
CA GLN A 359 10.96 2.59 -5.15
C GLN A 359 9.96 2.19 -4.06
N LYS A 360 10.46 1.96 -2.84
CA LYS A 360 9.63 1.66 -1.65
C LYS A 360 8.62 2.78 -1.43
N THR A 361 7.33 2.44 -1.30
CA THR A 361 6.29 3.46 -1.05
C THR A 361 6.41 4.08 0.34
N VAL A 362 6.72 3.25 1.35
CA VAL A 362 6.96 3.71 2.73
C VAL A 362 8.41 3.44 3.07
N VAL A 363 9.07 4.47 3.59
CA VAL A 363 10.51 4.51 3.82
C VAL A 363 10.79 4.87 5.27
N SER A 364 11.99 4.52 5.74
CA SER A 364 12.51 4.97 7.03
C SER A 364 13.74 5.83 6.85
N VAL A 365 13.90 6.78 7.77
CA VAL A 365 15.09 7.60 7.96
C VAL A 365 15.59 7.33 9.36
N GLU A 366 16.89 7.08 9.50
CA GLU A 366 17.47 6.61 10.75
C GLU A 366 18.67 7.45 11.13
N VAL A 367 18.77 7.81 12.41
CA VAL A 367 19.91 8.54 12.97
C VAL A 367 20.65 7.67 13.96
N TRP A 368 21.95 7.56 13.76
CA TRP A 368 22.84 6.74 14.56
C TRP A 368 23.85 7.60 15.30
N HIS A 369 24.06 7.28 16.57
CA HIS A 369 25.24 7.70 17.31
C HIS A 369 26.05 6.44 17.58
N GLU A 370 27.26 6.36 17.00
CA GLU A 370 28.02 5.12 16.94
C GLU A 370 27.16 4.01 16.32
N ASN A 371 26.89 2.92 17.04
CA ASN A 371 26.07 1.79 16.61
C ASN A 371 24.67 1.79 17.23
N LYS A 372 24.23 2.90 17.83
CA LYS A 372 22.92 3.01 18.49
C LYS A 372 21.96 3.87 17.67
N LEU A 373 20.77 3.33 17.40
CA LEU A 373 19.68 4.08 16.79
C LEU A 373 19.12 5.09 17.81
N VAL A 374 19.39 6.37 17.57
CA VAL A 374 19.05 7.46 18.51
C VAL A 374 17.90 8.33 18.03
N ALA A 375 17.55 8.31 16.76
CA ALA A 375 16.29 8.85 16.24
C ALA A 375 15.89 8.10 14.96
N GLY A 376 14.62 8.21 14.58
CA GLY A 376 14.17 7.76 13.28
C GLY A 376 12.77 8.25 12.96
N GLU A 377 12.40 8.23 11.69
CA GLU A 377 11.03 8.43 11.23
C GLU A 377 10.65 7.48 10.11
N ILE A 378 9.34 7.25 9.98
CA ILE A 378 8.75 6.72 8.77
C ILE A 378 8.05 7.83 8.00
N GLY A 379 8.10 7.72 6.68
CA GLY A 379 7.41 8.61 5.76
C GLY A 379 7.14 7.91 4.43
N PHE A 380 6.57 8.63 3.48
CA PHE A 380 6.36 8.12 2.13
C PHE A 380 6.76 9.15 1.07
N VAL A 381 7.13 8.63 -0.10
CA VAL A 381 7.52 9.41 -1.27
C VAL A 381 6.37 9.41 -2.26
N ASN A 382 6.01 10.59 -2.75
CA ASN A 382 5.01 10.77 -3.80
C ASN A 382 5.53 11.78 -4.83
N GLY A 383 6.23 11.25 -5.84
CA GLY A 383 7.07 12.06 -6.74
C GLY A 383 8.08 12.89 -5.96
N SER A 384 8.20 14.18 -6.28
CA SER A 384 9.13 15.12 -5.62
C SER A 384 8.55 15.73 -4.34
N MET A 385 7.56 15.06 -3.75
CA MET A 385 7.04 15.34 -2.41
C MET A 385 7.39 14.21 -1.44
N TYR A 386 7.89 14.58 -0.27
CA TYR A 386 8.09 13.65 0.85
C TYR A 386 7.11 13.99 1.97
N THR A 387 6.42 12.98 2.51
CA THR A 387 5.50 13.15 3.64
C THR A 387 6.04 12.44 4.87
N SER A 388 6.32 13.19 5.94
CA SER A 388 6.63 12.61 7.25
C SER A 388 5.34 12.11 7.91
N ILE A 389 5.34 10.86 8.38
CA ILE A 389 4.20 10.31 9.12
C ILE A 389 4.46 10.44 10.62
N SER A 390 5.56 9.85 11.10
CA SER A 390 5.86 9.79 12.53
C SER A 390 7.32 9.47 12.78
N GLY A 391 7.86 9.97 13.88
CA GLY A 391 9.22 9.68 14.30
C GLY A 391 9.37 9.58 15.80
N PHE A 392 10.61 9.33 16.22
CA PHE A 392 11.03 9.27 17.61
C PHE A 392 12.48 9.78 17.73
N HIS A 393 12.88 10.14 18.94
CA HIS A 393 14.26 10.45 19.27
C HIS A 393 14.55 10.08 20.74
N LYS A 394 15.79 9.70 21.02
CA LYS A 394 16.26 9.21 22.33
C LYS A 394 17.50 9.96 22.83
N MET A 395 18.13 10.77 21.96
CA MET A 395 19.30 11.57 22.27
C MET A 395 19.02 13.06 22.03
N ASN A 396 19.48 13.93 22.93
CA ASN A 396 19.30 15.38 22.79
C ASN A 396 19.79 15.89 21.43
N ASN A 397 18.97 16.68 20.74
CA ASN A 397 19.19 17.22 19.39
C ASN A 397 19.27 16.20 18.24
N SER A 398 19.10 14.90 18.48
CA SER A 398 19.09 13.90 17.39
C SER A 398 17.89 14.08 16.45
N GLY A 399 16.71 14.45 16.96
CA GLY A 399 15.54 14.80 16.15
C GLY A 399 15.76 16.04 15.27
N ASN A 400 16.34 17.11 15.83
CA ASN A 400 16.70 18.30 15.05
C ASN A 400 17.74 18.00 13.97
N PHE A 401 18.74 17.17 14.30
CA PHE A 401 19.71 16.70 13.31
C PHE A 401 19.04 15.87 12.21
N GLN A 402 18.12 14.96 12.56
CA GLN A 402 17.34 14.16 11.60
C GLN A 402 16.65 15.08 10.60
N LEU A 403 15.89 16.07 11.08
CA LEU A 403 15.10 16.95 10.22
C LEU A 403 15.97 17.79 9.29
N VAL A 404 17.08 18.36 9.79
CA VAL A 404 18.01 19.12 8.96
C VAL A 404 18.71 18.24 7.92
N SER A 405 19.11 17.03 8.31
CA SER A 405 19.79 16.11 7.40
C SER A 405 18.84 15.56 6.34
N LEU A 406 17.59 15.27 6.72
CA LEU A 406 16.53 14.90 5.79
C LEU A 406 16.23 16.04 4.81
N ALA A 407 16.12 17.28 5.28
CA ALA A 407 15.98 18.45 4.40
C ALA A 407 17.12 18.53 3.36
N ALA A 408 18.37 18.31 3.79
CA ALA A 408 19.52 18.30 2.90
C ALA A 408 19.42 17.19 1.85
N ILE A 409 19.06 15.96 2.26
CA ILE A 409 18.86 14.82 1.36
C ILE A 409 17.74 15.11 0.36
N LEU A 410 16.59 15.62 0.83
CA LEU A 410 15.46 16.00 -0.02
C LEU A 410 15.88 17.06 -1.05
N TYR A 411 16.61 18.09 -0.62
CA TYR A 411 17.12 19.14 -1.49
C TYR A 411 18.04 18.59 -2.58
N PHE A 412 19.04 17.78 -2.22
CA PHE A 412 20.00 17.22 -3.18
C PHE A 412 19.38 16.19 -4.13
N ASN A 413 18.30 15.53 -3.73
CA ASN A 413 17.52 14.64 -4.59
C ASN A 413 16.42 15.36 -5.41
N GLY A 414 16.34 16.69 -5.33
CA GLY A 414 15.42 17.49 -6.15
C GLY A 414 13.97 17.54 -5.66
N PHE A 415 13.69 17.11 -4.43
CA PHE A 415 12.37 17.27 -3.82
C PHE A 415 11.99 18.75 -3.69
N LYS A 416 10.72 19.05 -3.92
CA LYS A 416 10.19 20.42 -3.95
C LYS A 416 9.31 20.74 -2.76
N LEU A 417 8.69 19.72 -2.16
CA LEU A 417 7.77 19.89 -1.05
C LEU A 417 8.00 18.81 0.00
N TRP A 418 8.08 19.22 1.25
CA TRP A 418 8.07 18.36 2.41
C TRP A 418 6.76 18.59 3.16
N ASP A 419 5.88 17.61 3.12
CA ASP A 419 4.62 17.57 3.86
C ASP A 419 4.88 17.03 5.28
N LEU A 420 4.53 17.85 6.27
CA LEU A 420 4.68 17.54 7.69
C LEU A 420 3.33 17.24 8.35
N GLY A 421 2.24 17.15 7.59
CA GLY A 421 0.91 16.86 8.13
C GLY A 421 0.28 18.05 8.84
N MET A 422 -0.03 17.90 10.13
CA MET A 422 -0.66 18.96 10.93
C MET A 422 0.32 20.03 11.41
N GLU A 423 -0.18 21.24 11.63
CA GLU A 423 0.55 22.32 12.28
C GLU A 423 0.90 21.96 13.72
N ILE A 424 2.18 22.10 14.05
CA ILE A 424 2.68 21.98 15.43
C ILE A 424 3.73 23.10 15.60
N PRO A 425 3.74 23.84 16.73
CA PRO A 425 4.59 25.04 16.87
C PRO A 425 6.06 24.86 16.49
N TYR A 426 6.69 23.74 16.89
CA TYR A 426 8.09 23.51 16.59
C TYR A 426 8.38 23.37 15.07
N LYS A 427 7.41 22.91 14.26
CA LYS A 427 7.58 22.81 12.80
C LYS A 427 7.65 24.19 12.17
N ILE A 428 6.81 25.11 12.65
CA ILE A 428 6.82 26.51 12.23
C ILE A 428 8.15 27.17 12.62
N ASP A 429 8.60 26.94 13.85
CA ASP A 429 9.90 27.44 14.32
C ASP A 429 11.09 26.89 13.51
N MET A 430 10.91 25.75 12.82
CA MET A 430 11.91 25.15 11.92
C MET A 430 11.83 25.64 10.48
N GLY A 431 10.86 26.49 10.13
CA GLY A 431 10.69 27.06 8.79
C GLY A 431 9.50 26.53 7.99
N ALA A 432 8.68 25.66 8.58
CA ALA A 432 7.44 25.21 7.95
C ALA A 432 6.38 26.33 7.93
N LYS A 433 5.41 26.17 7.04
CA LYS A 433 4.28 27.08 6.87
C LYS A 433 3.00 26.28 6.71
N THR A 434 1.87 26.89 7.06
CA THR A 434 0.55 26.34 6.74
C THR A 434 0.15 26.70 5.30
N VAL A 435 -0.42 25.72 4.61
CA VAL A 435 -0.88 25.81 3.23
C VAL A 435 -2.35 25.38 3.21
N PRO A 436 -3.28 26.20 2.68
CA PRO A 436 -4.68 25.78 2.54
C PRO A 436 -4.81 24.50 1.72
N ARG A 437 -5.74 23.62 2.12
CA ARG A 437 -5.99 22.31 1.49
C ARG A 437 -6.02 22.37 -0.03
N ARG A 438 -6.75 23.33 -0.60
CA ARG A 438 -6.88 23.52 -2.05
C ARG A 438 -5.54 23.76 -2.73
N GLU A 439 -4.68 24.58 -2.13
CA GLU A 439 -3.34 24.88 -2.65
C GLU A 439 -2.39 23.68 -2.44
N PHE A 440 -2.49 22.98 -1.31
CA PHE A 440 -1.74 21.73 -1.09
C PHE A 440 -2.08 20.68 -2.15
N ILE A 441 -3.36 20.44 -2.44
CA ILE A 441 -3.80 19.48 -3.46
C ILE A 441 -3.30 19.88 -4.85
N LYS A 442 -3.25 21.18 -5.15
CA LYS A 442 -2.69 21.68 -6.41
C LYS A 442 -1.19 21.33 -6.52
N GLN A 443 -0.40 21.67 -5.50
CA GLN A 443 1.03 21.35 -5.45
C GLN A 443 1.28 19.84 -5.51
N LEU A 444 0.50 19.04 -4.77
CA LEU A 444 0.53 17.58 -4.83
C LEU A 444 0.36 17.06 -6.27
N ASN A 445 -0.66 17.54 -6.99
CA ASN A 445 -0.94 17.08 -8.34
C ASN A 445 0.16 17.47 -9.35
N GLU A 446 0.82 18.60 -9.14
CA GLU A 446 1.98 19.04 -9.93
C GLU A 446 3.21 18.17 -9.66
N LEU A 447 3.41 17.71 -8.42
CA LEU A 447 4.65 17.05 -7.98
C LEU A 447 4.58 15.51 -7.97
N LYS A 448 3.40 14.90 -7.82
CA LYS A 448 3.26 13.44 -7.57
C LYS A 448 3.78 12.53 -8.68
N ASN A 449 3.89 13.05 -9.91
CA ASN A 449 4.34 12.28 -11.08
C ASN A 449 5.80 12.56 -11.47
N THR A 450 6.55 13.35 -10.68
CA THR A 450 7.96 13.62 -11.00
C THR A 450 8.85 12.46 -10.54
N ASN A 451 9.74 11.99 -11.39
CA ASN A 451 10.68 10.93 -11.03
C ASN A 451 11.85 11.50 -10.21
N VAL A 452 11.99 11.04 -8.97
CA VAL A 452 13.09 11.40 -8.06
C VAL A 452 13.57 10.17 -7.32
N LYS A 453 14.86 10.12 -7.00
CA LYS A 453 15.41 9.10 -6.11
C LYS A 453 15.29 9.55 -4.66
N PHE A 454 15.06 8.62 -3.74
CA PHE A 454 15.12 8.89 -2.30
C PHE A 454 16.22 8.04 -1.67
N GLU A 455 17.45 8.55 -1.76
CA GLU A 455 18.66 7.89 -1.29
C GLU A 455 19.63 8.89 -0.67
N ILE A 456 20.53 8.39 0.16
CA ILE A 456 21.67 9.18 0.61
C ILE A 456 22.56 9.41 -0.61
N PRO A 457 22.88 10.66 -1.00
CA PRO A 457 23.80 10.89 -2.11
C PRO A 457 25.12 10.14 -1.91
N GLU A 458 25.70 9.58 -2.97
CA GLU A 458 26.86 8.67 -2.89
C GLU A 458 28.05 9.27 -2.13
N LYS A 459 28.29 10.57 -2.29
CA LYS A 459 29.28 11.33 -1.52
C LYS A 459 29.16 11.13 0.00
N TYR A 460 27.96 10.85 0.47
CA TYR A 460 27.54 10.82 1.87
C TYR A 460 27.26 9.37 2.35
N SER A 461 27.61 8.33 1.60
CA SER A 461 27.27 6.95 2.01
C SER A 461 28.19 6.34 3.09
N GLU A 462 29.38 6.90 3.31
CA GLU A 462 30.39 6.38 4.26
C GLU A 462 30.21 6.88 5.72
N ASN A 463 30.93 6.26 6.68
CA ASN A 463 30.74 6.52 8.12
C ASN A 463 31.27 7.91 8.54
N SER A 464 30.41 8.72 9.18
CA SER A 464 30.67 10.04 9.82
C SER A 464 30.40 11.29 8.96
N ASN A 465 29.53 11.19 7.97
CA ASN A 465 29.27 12.23 6.97
C ASN A 465 28.22 13.31 7.37
N GLY A 466 27.63 13.24 8.57
CA GLY A 466 26.58 14.19 8.98
C GLY A 466 27.05 15.65 8.98
N GLU A 467 28.29 15.91 9.37
CA GLU A 467 28.89 17.25 9.30
C GLU A 467 29.08 17.73 7.86
N GLU A 468 29.60 16.87 6.97
CA GLU A 468 29.84 17.23 5.58
C GLU A 468 28.54 17.50 4.82
N LEU A 469 27.54 16.63 4.99
CA LEU A 469 26.20 16.80 4.42
C LEU A 469 25.60 18.16 4.77
N ILE A 470 25.61 18.53 6.05
CA ILE A 470 25.06 19.80 6.54
C ILE A 470 25.90 20.98 6.05
N SER A 471 27.23 20.85 6.06
CA SER A 471 28.13 21.90 5.59
C SER A 471 27.90 22.24 4.11
N ASP A 472 27.83 21.22 3.26
CA ASP A 472 27.59 21.38 1.83
C ASP A 472 26.18 21.88 1.53
N PHE A 473 25.18 21.36 2.25
CA PHE A 473 23.81 21.86 2.13
C PHE A 473 23.74 23.36 2.43
N LEU A 474 24.37 23.81 3.52
CA LEU A 474 24.40 25.23 3.87
C LEU A 474 25.11 26.10 2.83
N LYS A 475 26.19 25.61 2.22
CA LYS A 475 26.84 26.31 1.10
C LYS A 475 25.88 26.41 -0.09
N ALA A 476 25.19 25.32 -0.43
CA ALA A 476 24.28 25.26 -1.57
C ALA A 476 23.06 26.19 -1.43
N VAL A 477 22.56 26.41 -0.20
CA VAL A 477 21.39 27.26 0.05
C VAL A 477 21.74 28.72 0.44
N GLY A 478 23.00 29.15 0.27
CA GLY A 478 23.40 30.56 0.46
C GLY A 478 23.81 30.95 1.88
N GLY A 479 24.27 30.02 2.71
CA GLY A 479 25.22 30.27 3.80
C GLY A 479 24.73 30.82 5.15
N ASN A 480 23.51 31.36 5.31
CA ASN A 480 23.13 32.05 6.57
C ASN A 480 21.68 31.85 7.07
N LYS A 481 21.14 30.62 7.07
CA LYS A 481 19.93 30.30 7.85
C LYS A 481 20.26 29.76 9.25
N VAL A 482 21.12 30.46 10.00
CA VAL A 482 21.35 30.17 11.43
C VAL A 482 20.32 30.91 12.26
N GLY A 483 19.13 30.31 12.41
CA GLY A 483 18.11 30.83 13.31
C GLY A 483 18.51 30.70 14.79
N PRO A 484 17.81 31.42 15.70
CA PRO A 484 18.01 31.29 17.13
C PRO A 484 17.84 29.83 17.59
N SER A 485 18.48 29.47 18.70
CA SER A 485 18.38 28.12 19.26
C SER A 485 16.94 27.80 19.63
N LEU A 486 16.36 26.78 18.98
CA LEU A 486 15.08 26.21 19.37
C LEU A 486 15.14 25.72 20.82
N PRO A 487 14.07 25.92 21.61
CA PRO A 487 13.99 25.33 22.93
C PRO A 487 14.07 23.80 22.82
N ASN A 488 14.75 23.15 23.76
CA ASN A 488 14.62 21.70 23.95
C ASN A 488 13.21 21.46 24.50
N LYS A 489 12.18 21.46 23.65
CA LYS A 489 10.86 20.99 24.02
C LYS A 489 10.71 19.56 23.50
N PRO A 490 10.08 18.67 24.29
CA PRO A 490 9.77 17.34 23.82
C PRO A 490 8.94 17.43 22.53
N PHE A 491 9.23 16.53 21.61
CA PHE A 491 8.38 16.26 20.45
C PHE A 491 7.22 15.42 21.00
N ASP A 492 6.26 16.08 21.65
CA ASP A 492 5.01 15.44 22.07
C ASP A 492 4.02 15.43 20.89
#